data_AF-A0A444V7H7-F1
#
_entry.id   AF-A0A444V7H7-F1
#
_cell.length_a   1.000
_cell.length_b   1.000
_cell.length_c   1.000
_cell.angle_alpha   90.00
_cell.angle_beta   90.00
_cell.angle_gamma   90.00
#
_symmetry.space_group_name_H-M   'P 1'
#
loop_
_entity.id
_entity.type
_entity.pdbx_description
1 polymer ?
#
loop_
_entity_poly.entity_id
_entity_poly.type
_entity_poly.pdbx_seq_one_letter_code
_entity_poly.pdbx_strand_id
1 'polypeptide(L)'
;MELLEDLKDSGHFSGSYEHKCFLRFAFLDVLQMNLDECKLLWNLHRIRPSRMSCCPAGIPNELYALPHRFNSQDCGYPVLQEQLQERETLGQDACPCGDENLQDYLTLIKHESNFQSPQTWESAVNLYFKLKEIADL
;
A
#
# COMPACT_ATOMS: atom_id res chain seq x y z
N MET A 1 17.25 6.23 6.54
CA MET A 1 16.29 7.33 6.74
C MET A 1 14.98 6.65 7.03
N GLU A 2 14.47 6.81 8.24
CA GLU A 2 13.25 6.16 8.70
C GLU A 2 12.17 7.23 8.77
N LEU A 3 11.58 7.56 7.61
CA LEU A 3 10.73 8.75 7.43
C LEU A 3 9.69 8.97 8.54
N LEU A 4 8.98 7.92 8.95
CA LEU A 4 7.94 8.02 9.98
C LEU A 4 8.51 8.22 11.39
N GLU A 5 9.70 7.66 11.66
CA GLU A 5 10.43 7.91 12.90
C GLU A 5 10.96 9.35 12.91
N ASP A 6 11.52 9.81 11.79
CA ASP A 6 12.02 11.17 11.62
C ASP A 6 10.89 12.21 11.85
N LEU A 7 9.66 11.95 11.36
CA LEU A 7 8.47 12.78 11.61
C LEU A 7 8.08 12.85 13.09
N LYS A 8 8.26 11.76 13.83
CA LYS A 8 7.97 11.70 15.26
C LYS A 8 9.05 12.44 16.06
N ASP A 9 10.32 12.18 15.76
CA ASP A 9 11.46 12.74 16.50
C ASP A 9 11.62 14.25 16.29
N SER A 10 11.20 14.75 15.13
CA SER A 10 11.10 16.20 14.84
C SER A 10 9.89 16.89 15.46
N GLY A 11 9.00 16.16 16.15
CA GLY A 11 7.78 16.71 16.75
C GLY A 11 6.66 17.02 15.75
N HIS A 12 6.81 16.61 14.48
CA HIS A 12 5.77 16.81 13.47
C HIS A 12 4.61 15.81 13.61
N PHE A 13 4.86 14.64 14.20
CA PHE A 13 3.87 13.61 14.46
C PHE A 13 3.70 13.34 15.97
N SER A 14 2.50 13.62 16.50
CA SER A 14 2.16 13.43 17.92
C SER A 14 1.54 12.06 18.22
N GLY A 15 1.12 11.31 17.20
CA GLY A 15 0.33 10.09 17.39
C GLY A 15 -1.14 10.33 17.75
N SER A 16 -1.61 11.57 17.68
CA SER A 16 -3.03 11.90 17.85
C SER A 16 -3.90 11.20 16.80
N TYR A 17 -5.22 11.18 17.05
CA TYR A 17 -6.18 10.59 16.15
C TYR A 17 -6.13 11.26 14.76
N GLU A 18 -6.16 12.58 14.74
CA GLU A 18 -6.12 13.42 13.55
C GLU A 18 -4.83 13.19 12.76
N HIS A 19 -3.67 13.19 13.43
CA HIS A 19 -2.39 12.95 12.77
C HIS A 19 -2.33 11.56 12.11
N LYS A 20 -2.91 10.54 12.74
CA LYS A 20 -3.02 9.19 12.14
C LYS A 20 -3.94 9.20 10.91
N CYS A 21 -5.09 9.88 10.99
CA CYS A 21 -6.00 10.02 9.85
C CYS A 21 -5.34 10.76 8.68
N PHE A 22 -4.63 11.86 8.95
CA PHE A 22 -3.96 12.65 7.92
C PHE A 22 -2.82 11.88 7.26
N LEU A 23 -2.01 11.15 8.04
CA LEU A 23 -0.97 10.29 7.48
C LEU A 23 -1.58 9.21 6.60
N ARG A 24 -2.64 8.53 7.06
CA ARG A 24 -3.28 7.49 6.24
C ARG A 24 -3.85 8.08 4.94
N PHE A 25 -4.57 9.19 5.02
CA PHE A 25 -5.11 9.88 3.84
C PHE A 25 -4.01 10.27 2.84
N ALA A 26 -2.87 10.77 3.32
CA ALA A 26 -1.79 11.23 2.46
C ALA A 26 -0.94 10.08 1.88
N PHE A 27 -0.76 8.97 2.61
CA PHE A 27 0.20 7.92 2.23
C PHE A 27 -0.43 6.66 1.67
N LEU A 28 -1.70 6.35 1.95
CA LEU A 28 -2.27 5.05 1.61
C LEU A 28 -2.25 4.76 0.10
N ASP A 29 -2.57 5.76 -0.73
CA ASP A 29 -2.52 5.65 -2.19
C ASP A 29 -1.09 5.34 -2.68
N VAL A 30 -0.10 6.04 -2.13
CA VAL A 30 1.32 5.83 -2.47
C VAL A 30 1.75 4.43 -2.04
N LEU A 31 1.39 3.99 -0.84
CA LEU A 31 1.71 2.65 -0.35
C LEU A 31 1.09 1.58 -1.24
N GLN A 32 -0.19 1.73 -1.59
CA GLN A 32 -0.89 0.78 -2.47
C GLN A 32 -0.23 0.71 -3.85
N MET A 33 0.11 1.86 -4.44
CA MET A 33 0.82 1.91 -5.73
C MET A 33 2.16 1.17 -5.67
N ASN A 34 2.96 1.40 -4.61
CA ASN A 34 4.25 0.70 -4.43
C ASN A 34 4.07 -0.81 -4.23
N LEU A 35 3.02 -1.23 -3.52
CA LEU A 35 2.70 -2.65 -3.33
C LEU A 35 2.27 -3.30 -4.64
N ASP A 36 1.48 -2.61 -5.46
CA ASP A 36 1.06 -3.10 -6.77
C ASP A 36 2.24 -3.19 -7.75
N GLU A 37 3.16 -2.22 -7.73
CA GLU A 37 4.41 -2.29 -8.50
C GLU A 37 5.27 -3.46 -8.03
N CYS A 38 5.49 -3.62 -6.72
CA CYS A 38 6.21 -4.77 -6.16
C CYS A 38 5.59 -6.09 -6.61
N LYS A 39 4.26 -6.21 -6.53
CA LYS A 39 3.51 -7.40 -6.98
C LYS A 39 3.73 -7.65 -8.47
N LEU A 40 3.66 -6.62 -9.31
CA LEU A 40 3.86 -6.73 -10.75
C LEU A 40 5.27 -7.21 -11.08
N LEU A 41 6.29 -6.52 -10.54
CA LEU A 41 7.69 -6.84 -10.76
C LEU A 41 8.02 -8.25 -10.25
N TRP A 42 7.55 -8.59 -9.05
CA TRP A 42 7.74 -9.93 -8.48
C TRP A 42 7.07 -11.00 -9.34
N ASN A 43 5.86 -10.79 -9.81
CA ASN A 43 5.16 -11.83 -10.56
C ASN A 43 5.69 -12.02 -11.98
N LEU A 44 6.30 -10.99 -12.57
CA LEU A 44 6.80 -11.01 -13.95
C LEU A 44 8.31 -11.27 -14.08
N HIS A 45 9.10 -11.09 -13.02
CA HIS A 45 10.54 -11.33 -13.12
C HIS A 45 10.85 -12.81 -13.38
N ARG A 46 11.99 -13.06 -14.02
CA ARG A 46 12.48 -14.41 -14.28
C ARG A 46 13.51 -14.83 -13.24
N ILE A 47 13.16 -15.84 -12.44
CA ILE A 47 14.05 -16.49 -11.49
C ILE A 47 15.03 -17.38 -12.27
N ARG A 48 16.33 -17.18 -12.02
CA ARG A 48 17.39 -18.00 -12.62
C ARG A 48 17.55 -19.33 -11.86
N PRO A 49 17.84 -20.43 -12.57
CA PRO A 49 18.13 -21.69 -11.91
C PRO A 49 19.40 -21.59 -11.06
N SER A 50 19.35 -22.12 -9.84
CA SER A 50 20.48 -22.20 -8.93
C SER A 50 20.61 -23.63 -8.40
N ARG A 51 21.82 -24.19 -8.45
CA ARG A 51 22.10 -25.55 -7.95
C ARG A 51 21.97 -25.68 -6.43
N MET A 52 21.99 -24.55 -5.71
CA MET A 52 21.94 -24.50 -4.24
C MET A 52 20.57 -24.10 -3.70
N SER A 53 19.59 -23.86 -4.58
CA SER A 53 18.24 -23.44 -4.19
C SER A 53 17.22 -24.51 -4.58
N CYS A 54 16.26 -24.76 -3.70
CA CYS A 54 15.09 -25.56 -4.02
C CYS A 54 14.02 -24.76 -4.80
N CYS A 55 14.24 -23.46 -5.04
CA CYS A 55 13.28 -22.64 -5.77
C CYS A 55 13.26 -22.99 -7.26
N PRO A 56 12.07 -23.26 -7.83
CA PRO A 56 11.95 -23.51 -9.26
C PRO A 56 12.35 -22.27 -10.06
N ALA A 57 13.05 -22.47 -11.17
CA ALA A 57 13.36 -21.42 -12.12
C ALA A 57 12.15 -21.15 -13.01
N GLY A 58 11.96 -19.90 -13.42
CA GLY A 58 10.81 -19.51 -14.23
C GLY A 58 10.29 -18.14 -13.85
N ILE A 59 9.11 -17.80 -14.37
CA ILE A 59 8.37 -16.58 -14.02
C ILE A 59 7.34 -16.97 -12.95
N PRO A 60 7.31 -16.33 -11.76
CA PRO A 60 6.41 -16.74 -10.67
C PRO A 60 4.95 -16.87 -11.08
N ASN A 61 4.43 -15.95 -11.90
CA ASN A 61 3.05 -16.02 -12.37
C ASN A 61 2.79 -17.25 -13.27
N GLU A 62 3.77 -17.62 -14.11
CA GLU A 62 3.67 -18.82 -14.96
C GLU A 62 3.86 -20.11 -14.15
N LEU A 63 4.75 -20.09 -13.15
CA LEU A 63 4.97 -21.21 -12.23
C LEU A 63 3.71 -21.50 -11.41
N TYR A 64 3.00 -20.46 -10.97
CA TYR A 64 1.73 -20.58 -10.27
C TYR A 64 0.63 -21.12 -11.19
N ALA A 65 0.45 -20.54 -12.38
CA ALA A 65 -0.64 -20.90 -13.27
C ALA A 65 -0.44 -22.24 -14.00
N LEU A 66 0.80 -22.60 -14.35
CA LEU A 66 1.13 -23.72 -15.24
C LEU A 66 2.40 -24.47 -14.77
N PRO A 67 2.42 -25.01 -13.54
CA PRO A 67 3.62 -25.65 -12.96
C PRO A 67 4.16 -26.82 -13.81
N HIS A 68 3.27 -27.57 -14.47
CA HIS A 68 3.64 -28.71 -15.33
C HIS A 68 4.58 -28.33 -16.49
N ARG A 69 4.57 -27.07 -16.96
CA ARG A 69 5.48 -26.59 -18.02
C ARG A 69 6.93 -26.48 -17.56
N PHE A 70 7.16 -26.44 -16.25
CA PHE A 70 8.48 -26.27 -15.63
C PHE A 70 8.97 -27.55 -14.94
N ASN A 71 8.34 -28.70 -15.22
CA ASN A 71 8.54 -29.95 -14.49
C ASN A 71 8.37 -29.78 -12.96
N SER A 72 7.51 -28.84 -12.54
CA SER A 72 7.14 -28.61 -11.16
C SER A 72 5.69 -29.01 -10.91
N GLN A 73 5.29 -28.98 -9.64
CA GLN A 73 3.93 -29.30 -9.20
C GLN A 73 3.29 -28.10 -8.50
N ASP A 74 1.97 -28.13 -8.39
CA ASP A 74 1.24 -27.15 -7.59
C ASP A 74 1.51 -27.40 -6.09
N CYS A 75 2.02 -26.37 -5.42
CA CYS A 75 2.28 -26.35 -3.98
C CYS A 75 1.38 -25.35 -3.25
N GLY A 76 0.36 -24.81 -3.92
CA GLY A 76 -0.60 -23.89 -3.35
C GLY A 76 -1.47 -24.53 -2.28
N TYR A 77 -1.95 -23.72 -1.34
CA TYR A 77 -2.94 -24.12 -0.36
C TYR A 77 -4.33 -23.77 -0.88
N PRO A 78 -5.33 -24.65 -0.74
CA PRO A 78 -6.70 -24.32 -1.10
C PRO A 78 -7.19 -23.18 -0.19
N VAL A 79 -7.63 -22.09 -0.81
CA VAL A 79 -8.28 -20.97 -0.11
C VAL A 79 -9.77 -20.99 -0.46
N LEU A 80 -10.63 -21.00 0.55
CA LEU A 80 -12.08 -20.96 0.34
C LEU A 80 -12.48 -19.57 -0.17
N GLN A 81 -13.43 -19.50 -1.10
CA GLN A 81 -13.89 -18.20 -1.61
C GLN A 81 -14.46 -17.29 -0.52
N GLU A 82 -15.10 -17.86 0.50
CA GLU A 82 -15.61 -17.13 1.67
C GLU A 82 -14.48 -16.37 2.40
N GLN A 83 -13.28 -16.97 2.50
CA GLN A 83 -12.11 -16.34 3.13
C GLN A 83 -11.55 -15.19 2.28
N LEU A 84 -11.74 -15.24 0.96
CA LEU A 84 -11.35 -14.14 0.06
C LEU A 84 -12.36 -12.99 0.14
N GLN A 85 -13.66 -13.32 0.16
CA GLN A 85 -14.76 -12.34 0.24
C GLN A 85 -14.73 -11.56 1.56
N GLU A 86 -14.50 -12.23 2.69
CA GLU A 86 -14.35 -11.57 4.00
C GLU A 86 -13.24 -10.50 3.99
N ARG A 87 -12.14 -10.76 3.27
CA ARG A 87 -11.04 -9.82 3.17
C ARG A 87 -11.35 -8.66 2.23
N GLU A 88 -12.05 -8.92 1.14
CA GLU A 88 -12.46 -7.88 0.18
C GLU A 88 -13.47 -6.93 0.81
N THR A 89 -14.44 -7.42 1.59
CA THR A 89 -15.41 -6.57 2.30
C THR A 89 -14.73 -5.72 3.38
N LEU A 90 -13.82 -6.30 4.17
CA LEU A 90 -13.03 -5.54 5.15
C LEU A 90 -12.15 -4.44 4.52
N GLY A 91 -11.73 -4.61 3.26
CA GLY A 91 -10.88 -3.66 2.55
C GLY A 91 -11.64 -2.60 1.74
N GLN A 92 -12.86 -2.89 1.27
CA GLN A 92 -13.68 -1.99 0.45
C GLN A 92 -14.45 -0.96 1.30
N ASP A 93 -14.82 -1.32 2.53
CA ASP A 93 -15.58 -0.43 3.44
C ASP A 93 -14.67 0.43 4.34
N ALA A 94 -13.34 0.26 4.25
CA ALA A 94 -12.42 1.01 5.09
C ALA A 94 -12.15 2.39 4.47
N CYS A 95 -12.62 3.48 5.13
CA CYS A 95 -12.13 4.82 4.81
C CYS A 95 -10.59 4.81 4.73
N PRO A 96 -9.97 5.38 3.68
CA PRO A 96 -8.51 5.54 3.62
C PRO A 96 -7.94 6.15 4.90
N CYS A 97 -8.61 7.16 5.44
CA CYS A 97 -8.30 7.82 6.70
C CYS A 97 -8.66 7.03 7.98
N GLY A 98 -9.56 6.05 7.92
CA GLY A 98 -10.17 5.35 9.05
C GLY A 98 -11.35 6.05 9.75
N ASP A 99 -11.81 7.21 9.24
CA ASP A 99 -12.92 8.05 9.76
C ASP A 99 -13.66 8.78 8.62
N GLU A 100 -14.86 8.33 8.28
CA GLU A 100 -15.61 8.88 7.13
C GLU A 100 -15.79 10.41 7.17
N ASN A 101 -16.03 11.00 8.34
CA ASN A 101 -16.23 12.45 8.45
C ASN A 101 -14.94 13.22 8.13
N LEU A 102 -13.81 12.76 8.67
CA LEU A 102 -12.51 13.35 8.35
C LEU A 102 -12.14 13.09 6.88
N GLN A 103 -12.49 11.95 6.30
CA GLN A 103 -12.28 11.71 4.87
C GLN A 103 -12.94 12.76 4.01
N ASP A 104 -14.22 13.03 4.26
CA ASP A 104 -15.03 13.94 3.46
C ASP A 104 -14.47 15.35 3.58
N TYR A 105 -14.13 15.77 4.81
CA TYR A 105 -13.46 17.03 5.06
C TYR A 105 -12.13 17.17 4.30
N LEU A 106 -11.25 16.17 4.40
CA LEU A 106 -9.94 16.18 3.73
C LEU A 106 -10.07 16.12 2.21
N THR A 107 -11.06 15.39 1.70
CA THR A 107 -11.35 15.30 0.26
C THR A 107 -11.85 16.63 -0.28
N LEU A 108 -12.71 17.33 0.46
CA LEU A 108 -13.17 18.68 0.13
C LEU A 108 -11.99 19.66 0.09
N ILE A 109 -11.15 19.69 1.13
CA ILE A 109 -9.96 20.56 1.17
C ILE A 109 -9.03 20.28 -0.01
N LYS A 110 -8.77 19.01 -0.31
CA LYS A 110 -7.91 18.59 -1.42
C LYS A 110 -8.46 19.12 -2.75
N HIS A 111 -9.77 19.06 -2.94
CA HIS A 111 -10.44 19.55 -4.14
C HIS A 111 -10.41 21.08 -4.24
N GLU A 112 -10.77 21.80 -3.16
CA GLU A 112 -10.77 23.28 -3.14
C GLU A 112 -9.37 23.87 -3.34
N SER A 113 -8.36 23.22 -2.77
CA SER A 113 -6.96 23.68 -2.85
C SER A 113 -6.24 23.20 -4.12
N ASN A 114 -6.92 22.46 -5.01
CA ASN A 114 -6.34 21.82 -6.21
C ASN A 114 -5.07 21.01 -5.91
N PHE A 115 -5.05 20.29 -4.79
CA PHE A 115 -3.91 19.46 -4.43
C PHE A 115 -3.88 18.20 -5.29
N GLN A 116 -2.75 17.95 -5.94
CA GLN A 116 -2.56 16.72 -6.69
C GLN A 116 -2.49 15.52 -5.75
N SER A 117 -3.01 14.37 -6.21
CA SER A 117 -2.83 13.11 -5.50
C SER A 117 -1.35 12.75 -5.45
N PRO A 118 -0.82 12.39 -4.28
CA PRO A 118 0.59 12.07 -4.15
C PRO A 118 0.93 10.82 -4.96
N GLN A 119 2.05 10.87 -5.68
CA GLN A 119 2.59 9.76 -6.47
C GLN A 119 3.90 9.24 -5.88
N THR A 120 4.55 10.03 -5.04
CA THR A 120 5.79 9.67 -4.36
C THR A 120 5.66 9.92 -2.87
N TRP A 121 6.54 9.31 -2.07
CA TRP A 121 6.55 9.52 -0.62
C TRP A 121 6.81 10.99 -0.27
N GLU A 122 7.63 11.73 -1.03
CA GLU A 122 7.87 13.16 -0.82
C GLU A 122 6.58 13.98 -1.02
N SER A 123 5.81 13.66 -2.06
CA SER A 123 4.53 14.32 -2.30
C SER A 123 3.49 14.00 -1.21
N ALA A 124 3.53 12.79 -0.64
CA ALA A 124 2.68 12.41 0.48
C ALA A 124 3.05 13.18 1.77
N VAL A 125 4.35 13.33 2.05
CA VAL A 125 4.84 14.17 3.17
C VAL A 125 4.38 15.61 3.02
N ASN A 126 4.50 16.18 1.82
CA ASN A 126 4.06 17.54 1.54
C ASN A 126 2.55 17.70 1.73
N LEU A 127 1.74 16.73 1.30
CA LEU A 127 0.31 16.73 1.54
C LEU A 127 -0.02 16.66 3.04
N TYR A 128 0.67 15.79 3.79
CA TYR A 128 0.51 15.69 5.25
C TYR A 128 0.76 17.03 5.95
N PHE A 129 1.86 17.72 5.64
CA PHE A 129 2.16 19.02 6.23
C PHE A 129 1.12 20.09 5.89
N LYS A 130 0.65 20.14 4.64
CA LYS A 130 -0.41 21.08 4.24
C LYS A 130 -1.72 20.85 4.97
N LEU A 131 -2.13 19.58 5.12
CA LEU A 131 -3.35 19.24 5.86
C LEU A 131 -3.23 19.62 7.33
N LYS A 132 -2.04 19.42 7.92
CA LYS A 132 -1.73 19.82 9.29
C LYS A 132 -1.81 21.34 9.47
N GLU A 133 -1.22 22.10 8.55
CA GLU A 133 -1.31 23.58 8.55
C GLU A 133 -2.76 24.08 8.43
N ILE A 134 -3.57 23.48 7.56
CA ILE A 134 -4.99 23.88 7.38
C ILE A 134 -5.84 23.55 8.62
N ALA A 135 -5.48 22.49 9.35
CA ALA A 135 -6.17 22.10 10.56
C ALA A 135 -5.67 22.84 11.82
N ASP A 136 -4.72 23.77 11.70
CA ASP A 136 -4.03 24.44 12.81
C ASP A 136 -3.45 23.45 13.85
N LEU A 137 -2.94 22.30 13.38
CA LEU A 137 -2.34 21.22 14.19
C LEU A 137 -0.80 21.21 14.13
#